data_AF-A0A645C626-F1
#
_entry.id   AF-A0A645C626-F1
#
_cell.length_a   1.000
_cell.length_b   1.000
_cell.length_c   1.000
_cell.angle_alpha   90.00
_cell.angle_beta   90.00
_cell.angle_gamma   90.00
#
_symmetry.space_group_name_H-M   'P 1'
#
loop_
_entity.id
_entity.type
_entity.pdbx_description
1 polymer ?
#
loop_
_entity_poly.entity_id
_entity_poly.type
_entity_poly.pdbx_seq_one_letter_code
_entity_poly.pdbx_strand_id
1 'polypeptide(L)'
;MQISVGDELIYLTGESIINEGYLKIEPEKINNKLPNLTEYQEFDVKFIVIEKKTTIPKKVTESELANFLKNPFKNTKSDEEIEGMNEENDTDDYKSILNGIEIGTEATRTGIIENAKLYKYITQDKQYFSIEPKGILLIELLDKLKIDLYKEKTVVFSMIQKQVYKGTKKIDDVIAAVSDELNTIINRENIEVNNLIENSKAFNFSNYKDGCKFALWKE
;
A
#
# COMPACT_ATOMS: atom_id res chain seq x y z
N MET A 1 -13.72 -30.81 2.05
CA MET A 1 -13.69 -32.26 1.76
C MET A 1 -12.28 -32.76 2.02
N GLN A 2 -12.14 -33.87 2.76
CA GLN A 2 -10.84 -34.48 3.06
C GLN A 2 -10.72 -35.79 2.27
N ILE A 3 -9.59 -35.98 1.60
CA ILE A 3 -9.27 -37.19 0.81
C ILE A 3 -8.00 -37.78 1.38
N SER A 4 -8.02 -39.08 1.66
CA SER A 4 -6.83 -39.85 2.06
C SER A 4 -6.24 -40.50 0.81
N VAL A 5 -4.94 -40.33 0.59
CA VAL A 5 -4.22 -41.04 -0.49
C VAL A 5 -2.95 -41.64 0.07
N GLY A 6 -2.97 -42.95 0.32
CA GLY A 6 -1.90 -43.61 1.09
C GLY A 6 -1.78 -42.98 2.48
N ASP A 7 -0.60 -42.49 2.80
CA ASP A 7 -0.30 -41.82 4.08
C ASP A 7 -0.54 -40.30 4.05
N GLU A 8 -0.92 -39.73 2.90
CA GLU A 8 -1.14 -38.29 2.74
C GLU A 8 -2.61 -37.89 2.87
N LEU A 9 -2.85 -36.71 3.45
CA LEU A 9 -4.17 -36.08 3.54
C LEU A 9 -4.22 -34.84 2.65
N ILE A 10 -5.21 -34.81 1.76
CA ILE A 10 -5.46 -33.70 0.84
C ILE A 10 -6.80 -33.05 1.20
N TYR A 11 -6.78 -31.72 1.34
CA TYR A 11 -7.96 -30.91 1.63
C TYR A 11 -8.42 -30.19 0.37
N LEU A 12 -9.67 -30.43 -0.02
CA LEU A 12 -10.34 -29.72 -1.10
C LEU A 12 -11.42 -28.82 -0.52
N THR A 13 -11.38 -27.55 -0.93
CA THR A 13 -12.39 -26.54 -0.64
C THR A 13 -13.11 -26.15 -1.93
N GLY A 14 -14.37 -25.79 -1.81
CA GLY A 14 -15.15 -25.31 -2.94
C GLY A 14 -16.46 -24.71 -2.49
N GLU A 15 -17.09 -23.96 -3.39
CA GLU A 15 -18.22 -23.10 -3.07
C GLU A 15 -19.49 -23.53 -3.82
N SER A 16 -20.64 -23.24 -3.22
CA SER A 16 -21.95 -23.45 -3.83
C SER A 16 -22.91 -22.36 -3.38
N ILE A 17 -23.75 -21.87 -4.30
CA ILE A 17 -24.77 -20.87 -4.01
C ILE A 17 -25.96 -21.56 -3.35
N ILE A 18 -26.25 -21.18 -2.10
CA ILE A 18 -27.43 -21.63 -1.37
C ILE A 18 -28.62 -20.70 -1.69
N ASN A 19 -28.36 -19.39 -1.76
CA ASN A 19 -29.35 -18.38 -2.13
C ASN A 19 -28.70 -17.35 -3.04
N GLU A 20 -29.29 -17.14 -4.22
CA GLU A 20 -28.72 -16.26 -5.24
C GLU A 20 -28.73 -14.79 -4.83
N GLY A 21 -29.70 -14.32 -4.04
CA GLY A 21 -29.74 -12.91 -3.62
C GLY A 21 -29.55 -11.92 -4.80
N TYR A 22 -28.52 -11.06 -4.70
CA TYR A 22 -28.15 -10.10 -5.74
C TYR A 22 -27.52 -10.74 -6.99
N LEU A 23 -27.03 -11.98 -6.90
CA LEU A 23 -26.44 -12.72 -8.03
C LEU A 23 -27.46 -13.02 -9.14
N LYS A 24 -28.77 -12.85 -8.88
CA LYS A 24 -29.82 -12.85 -9.91
C LYS A 24 -29.66 -11.73 -10.92
N ILE A 25 -29.12 -10.60 -10.47
CA ILE A 25 -28.90 -9.39 -11.27
C ILE A 25 -27.46 -9.37 -11.77
N GLU A 26 -26.50 -9.77 -10.91
CA GLU A 26 -25.07 -9.83 -11.23
C GLU A 26 -24.54 -11.26 -11.12
N PRO A 27 -24.74 -12.10 -12.14
CA PRO A 27 -24.37 -13.51 -12.07
C PRO A 27 -22.85 -13.70 -12.08
N GLU A 28 -22.34 -14.31 -11.02
CA GLU A 28 -20.93 -14.72 -10.91
C GLU A 28 -20.72 -16.18 -11.30
N LYS A 29 -19.55 -16.49 -11.88
CA LYS A 29 -19.16 -17.86 -12.23
C LYS A 29 -18.39 -18.50 -11.10
N ILE A 30 -19.04 -19.41 -10.37
CA ILE A 30 -18.37 -20.28 -9.39
C ILE A 30 -17.73 -21.47 -10.12
N ASN A 31 -16.40 -21.46 -10.18
CA ASN A 31 -15.62 -22.47 -10.92
C ASN A 31 -15.08 -23.60 -10.03
N ASN A 32 -15.10 -23.43 -8.71
CA ASN A 32 -14.55 -24.38 -7.71
C ASN A 32 -15.64 -25.29 -7.11
N LYS A 33 -16.66 -25.69 -7.88
CA LYS A 33 -17.66 -26.64 -7.38
C LYS A 33 -17.04 -28.00 -7.14
N LEU A 34 -17.23 -28.54 -5.95
CA LEU A 34 -16.75 -29.88 -5.61
C LEU A 34 -17.69 -30.96 -6.17
N PRO A 35 -17.15 -32.12 -6.55
CA PRO A 35 -17.98 -33.27 -6.90
C PRO A 35 -18.73 -33.77 -5.66
N ASN A 36 -19.91 -34.35 -5.89
CA ASN A 36 -20.64 -35.05 -4.83
C ASN A 36 -19.98 -36.42 -4.62
N LEU A 37 -19.24 -36.56 -3.53
CA LEU A 37 -18.65 -37.83 -3.10
C LEU A 37 -19.33 -38.32 -1.82
N THR A 38 -19.35 -39.64 -1.65
CA THR A 38 -19.82 -40.30 -0.42
C THR A 38 -18.63 -40.68 0.46
N GLU A 39 -18.86 -40.83 1.78
CA GLU A 39 -17.82 -41.31 2.68
C GLU A 39 -17.32 -42.68 2.24
N TYR A 40 -16.00 -42.87 2.28
CA TYR A 40 -15.30 -44.09 1.85
C TYR A 40 -15.41 -44.43 0.35
N GLN A 41 -15.82 -43.47 -0.49
CA GLN A 41 -15.81 -43.66 -1.93
C GLN A 41 -14.38 -43.73 -2.48
N GLU A 42 -14.05 -44.84 -3.13
CA GLU A 42 -12.78 -45.03 -3.84
C GLU A 42 -12.87 -44.52 -5.29
N PHE A 43 -11.78 -43.93 -5.77
CA PHE A 43 -11.64 -43.45 -7.15
C PHE A 43 -10.17 -43.44 -7.57
N ASP A 44 -9.93 -43.54 -8.88
CA ASP A 44 -8.58 -43.53 -9.42
C ASP A 44 -7.94 -42.14 -9.36
N VAL A 45 -6.68 -42.08 -8.92
CA VAL A 45 -5.91 -40.82 -8.80
C VAL A 45 -4.70 -40.86 -9.72
N LYS A 46 -4.46 -39.74 -10.43
CA LYS A 46 -3.26 -39.52 -11.24
C LYS A 46 -2.46 -38.35 -10.70
N PHE A 47 -1.36 -38.63 -10.01
CA PHE A 47 -0.45 -37.59 -9.54
C PHE A 47 0.49 -37.13 -10.64
N ILE A 48 0.65 -35.81 -10.74
CA ILE A 48 1.57 -35.16 -11.66
C ILE A 48 2.37 -34.15 -10.83
N VAL A 49 3.69 -34.24 -10.90
CA VAL A 49 4.57 -33.26 -10.26
C VAL A 49 4.52 -31.96 -11.06
N ILE A 50 4.18 -30.85 -10.39
CA ILE A 50 4.12 -29.52 -11.01
C ILE A 50 5.20 -28.66 -10.37
N GLU A 51 6.26 -28.38 -11.13
CA GLU A 51 7.26 -27.41 -10.74
C GLU A 51 6.75 -25.98 -10.97
N LYS A 52 6.91 -25.12 -9.96
CA LYS A 52 6.52 -23.70 -10.03
C LYS A 52 7.72 -22.82 -9.66
N LYS A 53 7.75 -21.61 -10.21
CA LYS A 53 8.73 -20.56 -9.86
C LYS A 53 7.99 -19.35 -9.32
N THR A 54 8.62 -18.64 -8.38
CA THR A 54 8.11 -17.36 -7.90
C THR A 54 8.18 -16.32 -9.01
N THR A 55 7.25 -15.37 -8.97
CA THR A 55 7.22 -14.22 -9.87
C THR A 55 7.53 -12.97 -9.08
N ILE A 56 8.18 -12.00 -9.74
CA ILE A 56 8.41 -10.67 -9.17
C ILE A 56 7.04 -10.06 -8.78
N PRO A 57 6.95 -9.33 -7.65
CA PRO A 57 5.73 -8.63 -7.26
C PRO A 57 5.20 -7.75 -8.39
N LYS A 58 3.88 -7.68 -8.51
CA LYS A 58 3.23 -6.80 -9.49
C LYS A 58 3.47 -5.35 -9.09
N LYS A 59 3.50 -4.47 -10.10
CA LYS A 59 3.51 -3.02 -9.88
C LYS A 59 2.21 -2.59 -9.21
N VAL A 60 2.30 -1.54 -8.40
CA VAL A 60 1.14 -0.95 -7.72
C VAL A 60 0.14 -0.46 -8.75
N THR A 61 -1.10 -0.84 -8.57
CA THR A 61 -2.23 -0.39 -9.38
C THR A 61 -2.90 0.84 -8.79
N GLU A 62 -3.71 1.52 -9.59
CA GLU A 62 -4.55 2.63 -9.12
C GLU A 62 -5.51 2.22 -8.00
N SER A 63 -6.12 1.04 -8.09
CA SER A 63 -6.98 0.52 -7.04
C SER A 63 -6.20 0.24 -5.75
N GLU A 64 -5.02 -0.39 -5.84
CA GLU A 64 -4.17 -0.65 -4.67
C GLU A 64 -3.70 0.66 -4.01
N LEU A 65 -3.30 1.66 -4.79
CA LEU A 65 -2.92 2.97 -4.27
C LEU A 65 -4.11 3.69 -3.62
N ALA A 66 -5.27 3.70 -4.26
CA ALA A 66 -6.47 4.32 -3.71
C ALA A 66 -6.90 3.66 -2.38
N ASN A 67 -6.84 2.32 -2.33
CA ASN A 67 -7.11 1.55 -1.11
C ASN A 67 -6.10 1.86 -0.01
N PHE A 68 -4.81 1.94 -0.34
CA PHE A 68 -3.77 2.34 0.60
C PHE A 68 -4.02 3.74 1.17
N LEU A 69 -4.38 4.72 0.34
CA LEU A 69 -4.68 6.08 0.83
C LEU A 69 -5.95 6.12 1.69
N LYS A 70 -6.93 5.26 1.40
CA LYS A 70 -8.19 5.15 2.15
C LYS A 70 -7.99 4.48 3.51
N ASN A 71 -7.21 3.42 3.58
CA ASN A 71 -6.88 2.71 4.81
C ASN A 71 -5.40 2.30 4.82
N PRO A 72 -4.49 3.20 5.23
CA PRO A 72 -3.03 2.98 5.17
C PRO A 72 -2.50 1.83 6.05
N PHE A 73 -3.33 1.32 6.96
CA PHE A 73 -2.98 0.29 7.94
C PHE A 73 -3.80 -1.00 7.79
N LYS A 74 -4.59 -1.14 6.71
CA LYS A 74 -5.43 -2.34 6.50
C LYS A 74 -4.63 -3.65 6.50
N ASN A 75 -3.41 -3.61 5.96
CA ASN A 75 -2.55 -4.78 5.79
C ASN A 75 -1.36 -4.84 6.78
N THR A 76 -1.33 -3.98 7.81
CA THR A 76 -0.25 -4.00 8.84
C THR A 76 -0.60 -4.84 10.06
N LYS A 77 -1.76 -5.50 10.06
CA LYS A 77 -2.09 -6.55 11.01
C LYS A 77 -1.21 -7.77 10.70
N SER A 78 -0.51 -8.30 11.70
CA SER A 78 0.38 -9.47 11.56
C SER A 78 -0.36 -10.64 10.91
N ASP A 79 0.37 -11.54 10.24
CA ASP A 79 -0.19 -12.75 9.61
C ASP A 79 -1.05 -13.58 10.59
N GLU A 80 -0.78 -13.51 11.91
CA GLU A 80 -1.59 -14.13 12.98
C GLU A 80 -2.99 -13.51 13.17
N GLU A 81 -3.19 -12.25 12.78
CA GLU A 81 -4.51 -11.57 12.79
C GLU A 81 -5.26 -11.75 11.45
N ILE A 82 -4.57 -12.22 10.41
CA ILE A 82 -5.14 -12.47 9.07
C ILE A 82 -5.95 -13.78 9.05
N GLU A 83 -5.56 -14.80 9.83
CA GLU A 83 -6.28 -16.10 9.85
C GLU A 83 -7.64 -16.07 10.57
N GLY A 84 -8.03 -14.93 11.17
CA GLY A 84 -9.33 -14.78 11.85
C GLY A 84 -10.24 -13.67 11.28
N MET A 85 -9.78 -12.90 10.30
CA MET A 85 -10.53 -11.78 9.72
C MET A 85 -10.65 -11.92 8.21
N ASN A 86 -11.34 -12.98 7.78
CA ASN A 86 -12.01 -12.93 6.49
C ASN A 86 -13.28 -12.07 6.63
N GLU A 87 -13.53 -11.28 5.60
CA GLU A 87 -14.70 -10.43 5.33
C GLU A 87 -14.59 -8.97 5.78
N GLU A 88 -14.70 -8.12 4.76
CA GLU A 88 -15.05 -6.70 4.72
C GLU A 88 -15.93 -6.24 5.88
N ASN A 89 -15.33 -5.94 7.02
CA ASN A 89 -16.06 -5.29 8.11
C ASN A 89 -16.07 -3.78 7.84
N ASP A 90 -16.96 -3.34 6.93
CA ASP A 90 -17.19 -1.93 6.56
C ASP A 90 -17.30 -1.00 7.77
N THR A 91 -17.76 -1.54 8.90
CA THR A 91 -17.85 -0.86 10.20
C THR A 91 -16.50 -0.34 10.70
N ASP A 92 -15.43 -1.13 10.57
CA ASP A 92 -14.10 -0.78 11.05
C ASP A 92 -13.37 0.16 10.07
N ASP A 93 -13.60 0.00 8.77
CA ASP A 93 -13.16 0.97 7.76
C ASP A 93 -13.85 2.33 7.99
N TYR A 94 -15.16 2.34 8.30
CA TYR A 94 -15.91 3.57 8.61
C TYR A 94 -15.41 4.26 9.89
N LYS A 95 -15.16 3.51 10.97
CA LYS A 95 -14.55 4.06 12.20
C LYS A 95 -13.17 4.66 11.93
N SER A 96 -12.38 4.01 11.08
CA SER A 96 -11.03 4.47 10.72
C SER A 96 -11.10 5.83 10.02
N ILE A 97 -11.98 5.99 9.03
CA ILE A 97 -12.22 7.25 8.33
C ILE A 97 -12.74 8.35 9.29
N LEU A 98 -13.70 8.02 10.17
CA LEU A 98 -14.24 8.97 11.17
C LEU A 98 -13.18 9.49 12.15
N ASN A 99 -12.16 8.69 12.41
CA ASN A 99 -11.03 9.05 13.25
C ASN A 99 -9.92 9.76 12.48
N GLY A 100 -10.01 9.86 11.15
CA GLY A 100 -9.00 10.49 10.31
C GLY A 100 -7.84 9.57 9.94
N ILE A 101 -8.03 8.25 9.99
CA ILE A 101 -7.06 7.24 9.53
C ILE A 101 -7.13 7.13 8.00
N GLU A 102 -6.74 8.23 7.34
CA GLU A 102 -6.80 8.43 5.89
C GLU A 102 -5.67 9.38 5.46
N ILE A 103 -5.11 9.16 4.28
CA ILE A 103 -4.12 10.07 3.66
C ILE A 103 -4.76 10.77 2.47
N GLY A 104 -5.03 12.06 2.65
CA GLY A 104 -5.70 12.90 1.66
C GLY A 104 -7.17 12.51 1.49
N THR A 105 -8.05 13.51 1.45
CA THR A 105 -9.47 13.27 1.20
C THR A 105 -9.69 12.78 -0.23
N GLU A 106 -10.75 12.01 -0.46
CA GLU A 106 -11.11 11.49 -1.79
C GLU A 106 -11.02 12.55 -2.91
N ALA A 107 -11.48 13.77 -2.63
CA ALA A 107 -11.46 14.89 -3.58
C ALA A 107 -10.05 15.38 -3.97
N THR A 108 -9.01 15.15 -3.16
CA THR A 108 -7.66 15.69 -3.40
C THR A 108 -6.71 14.66 -4.01
N ARG A 109 -7.01 13.36 -3.92
CA ARG A 109 -6.10 12.28 -4.34
C ARG A 109 -5.77 12.32 -5.82
N THR A 110 -6.77 12.55 -6.67
CA THR A 110 -6.56 12.66 -8.13
C THR A 110 -5.57 13.77 -8.46
N GLY A 111 -5.74 14.95 -7.85
CA GLY A 111 -4.82 16.08 -8.06
C GLY A 111 -3.40 15.81 -7.57
N ILE A 112 -3.25 15.11 -6.44
CA ILE A 112 -1.94 14.71 -5.91
C ILE A 112 -1.21 13.77 -6.88
N ILE A 113 -1.91 12.76 -7.41
CA ILE A 113 -1.35 11.79 -8.36
C ILE A 113 -0.96 12.49 -9.67
N GLU A 114 -1.80 13.37 -10.20
CA GLU A 114 -1.48 14.14 -11.41
C GLU A 114 -0.25 15.02 -11.23
N ASN A 115 -0.10 15.67 -10.06
CA ASN A 115 1.09 16.45 -9.75
C ASN A 115 2.35 15.57 -9.65
N ALA A 116 2.25 14.39 -9.03
CA ALA A 116 3.38 13.46 -8.94
C ALA A 116 3.84 12.98 -10.33
N LYS A 117 2.92 12.80 -11.27
CA LYS A 117 3.25 12.52 -12.69
C LYS A 117 3.84 13.74 -13.39
N LEU A 118 3.24 14.92 -13.24
CA LEU A 118 3.69 16.17 -13.85
C LEU A 118 5.15 16.48 -13.46
N TYR A 119 5.49 16.31 -12.18
CA TYR A 119 6.84 16.53 -11.68
C TYR A 119 7.80 15.37 -11.93
N LYS A 120 7.36 14.32 -12.63
CA LYS A 120 8.16 13.14 -13.01
C LYS A 120 8.67 12.33 -11.80
N TYR A 121 7.92 12.30 -10.70
CA TYR A 121 8.23 11.41 -9.56
C TYR A 121 7.74 9.98 -9.80
N ILE A 122 6.61 9.86 -10.50
CA ILE A 122 6.03 8.59 -10.91
C ILE A 122 5.60 8.65 -12.37
N THR A 123 5.46 7.50 -12.99
CA THR A 123 4.76 7.32 -14.27
C THR A 123 3.60 6.34 -14.11
N GLN A 124 2.67 6.41 -15.05
CA GLN A 124 1.51 5.54 -15.11
C GLN A 124 1.45 4.91 -16.51
N ASP A 125 1.46 3.58 -16.56
CA ASP A 125 1.15 2.81 -17.77
C ASP A 125 -0.15 2.05 -17.54
N LYS A 126 -1.21 2.47 -18.24
CA LYS A 126 -2.59 2.02 -18.01
C LYS A 126 -2.96 2.20 -16.52
N GLN A 127 -3.10 1.10 -15.80
CA GLN A 127 -3.47 1.09 -14.37
C GLN A 127 -2.26 0.96 -13.44
N TYR A 128 -1.05 0.79 -13.96
CA TYR A 128 0.15 0.48 -13.17
C TYR A 128 1.01 1.72 -12.97
N PHE A 129 1.37 1.99 -11.72
CA PHE A 129 2.32 3.04 -11.36
C PHE A 129 3.75 2.52 -11.27
N SER A 130 4.70 3.35 -11.66
CA SER A 130 6.14 3.11 -11.47
C SER A 130 6.78 4.34 -10.85
N ILE A 131 7.68 4.14 -9.90
CA ILE A 131 8.51 5.23 -9.37
C ILE A 131 9.63 5.55 -10.38
N GLU A 132 9.85 6.84 -10.61
CA GLU A 132 10.91 7.34 -11.49
C GLU A 132 12.18 7.68 -10.71
N PRO A 133 13.34 7.80 -11.37
CA PRO A 133 14.60 8.15 -10.69
C PRO A 133 14.51 9.42 -9.83
N LYS A 134 13.73 10.42 -10.27
CA LYS A 134 13.50 11.66 -9.51
C LYS A 134 12.67 11.41 -8.24
N GLY A 135 11.71 10.48 -8.29
CA GLY A 135 10.92 10.07 -7.13
C GLY A 135 11.77 9.35 -6.10
N ILE A 136 12.64 8.43 -6.56
CA ILE A 136 13.62 7.74 -5.70
C ILE A 136 14.53 8.75 -5.02
N LEU A 137 15.08 9.70 -5.79
CA LEU A 137 15.91 10.77 -5.27
C LEU A 137 15.22 11.57 -4.16
N LEU A 138 13.95 11.94 -4.38
CA LEU A 138 13.19 12.70 -3.41
C LEU A 138 13.07 11.96 -2.08
N ILE A 139 12.75 10.65 -2.12
CA ILE A 139 12.64 9.83 -0.91
C ILE A 139 13.99 9.73 -0.19
N GLU A 140 15.07 9.43 -0.93
CA GLU A 140 16.42 9.37 -0.35
C GLU A 140 16.86 10.69 0.29
N LEU A 141 16.49 11.82 -0.32
CA LEU A 141 16.75 13.15 0.22
C LEU A 141 15.96 13.39 1.50
N LEU A 142 14.66 13.08 1.51
CA LEU A 142 13.82 13.21 2.70
C LEU A 142 14.37 12.39 3.86
N ASP A 143 14.77 11.14 3.61
CA ASP A 143 15.38 10.26 4.61
C ASP A 143 16.69 10.83 5.15
N LYS A 144 17.59 11.29 4.26
CA LYS A 144 18.87 11.90 4.66
C LYS A 144 18.67 13.17 5.47
N LEU A 145 17.70 14.00 5.08
CA LEU A 145 17.33 15.21 5.80
C LEU A 145 16.52 14.93 7.08
N LYS A 146 16.18 13.64 7.32
CA LYS A 146 15.31 13.17 8.41
C LYS A 146 13.98 13.92 8.44
N ILE A 147 13.42 14.14 7.25
CA ILE A 147 12.09 14.70 7.05
C ILE A 147 11.14 13.53 6.87
N ASP A 148 10.54 13.11 7.98
CA ASP A 148 9.54 12.04 7.97
C ASP A 148 8.24 12.57 7.36
N LEU A 149 7.83 11.96 6.25
CA LEU A 149 6.53 12.12 5.58
C LEU A 149 5.84 10.76 5.36
N TYR A 150 6.25 9.73 6.10
CA TYR A 150 5.66 8.40 5.97
C TYR A 150 4.22 8.39 6.48
N LYS A 151 3.53 7.28 6.19
CA LYS A 151 2.08 7.13 6.43
C LYS A 151 1.71 7.32 7.90
N GLU A 152 2.55 6.87 8.82
CA GLU A 152 2.37 6.97 10.27
C GLU A 152 2.19 8.41 10.70
N LYS A 153 3.14 9.26 10.32
CA LYS A 153 3.11 10.67 10.69
C LYS A 153 2.02 11.45 9.96
N THR A 154 1.82 11.15 8.67
CA THR A 154 0.78 11.80 7.86
C THR A 154 -0.61 11.53 8.44
N VAL A 155 -0.89 10.30 8.88
CA VAL A 155 -2.16 9.94 9.50
C VAL A 155 -2.34 10.61 10.86
N VAL A 156 -1.31 10.69 11.70
CA VAL A 156 -1.38 11.43 12.97
C VAL A 156 -1.79 12.89 12.72
N PHE A 157 -1.26 13.51 11.66
CA PHE A 157 -1.64 14.85 11.27
C PHE A 157 -3.11 14.95 10.82
N SER A 158 -3.61 14.00 10.02
CA SER A 158 -5.04 13.89 9.65
C SER A 158 -5.95 13.75 10.88
N MET A 159 -5.55 12.93 11.87
CA MET A 159 -6.27 12.78 13.14
C MET A 159 -6.35 14.10 13.92
N ILE A 160 -5.24 14.84 14.00
CA ILE A 160 -5.20 16.15 14.67
C ILE A 160 -6.16 17.14 14.00
N GLN A 161 -6.20 17.18 12.67
CA GLN A 161 -7.18 18.02 11.95
C GLN A 161 -8.62 17.64 12.30
N LYS A 162 -8.94 16.35 12.42
CA LYS A 162 -10.25 15.89 12.85
C LYS A 162 -10.55 16.26 14.31
N GLN A 163 -9.56 16.23 15.20
CA GLN A 163 -9.72 16.67 16.59
C GLN A 163 -10.01 18.17 16.67
N VAL A 164 -9.32 18.99 15.87
CA VAL A 164 -9.60 20.43 15.77
C VAL A 164 -11.02 20.66 15.24
N TYR A 165 -11.42 19.97 14.18
CA TYR A 165 -12.78 20.04 13.63
C TYR A 165 -13.86 19.66 14.66
N LYS A 166 -13.61 18.64 15.49
CA LYS A 166 -14.50 18.20 16.58
C LYS A 166 -14.44 19.10 17.82
N GLY A 167 -13.54 20.10 17.84
CA GLY A 167 -13.34 20.99 18.99
C GLY A 167 -12.62 20.36 20.19
N THR A 168 -12.04 19.17 20.03
CA THR A 168 -11.33 18.47 21.13
C THR A 168 -9.88 18.92 21.29
N LYS A 169 -9.33 19.62 20.29
CA LYS A 169 -7.99 20.22 20.33
C LYS A 169 -8.07 21.67 19.82
N LYS A 170 -7.37 22.59 20.48
CA LYS A 170 -7.35 24.00 20.06
C LYS A 170 -6.47 24.19 18.84
N ILE A 171 -6.90 25.06 17.94
CA ILE A 171 -6.16 25.36 16.71
C ILE A 171 -4.80 26.02 17.01
N ASP A 172 -4.74 26.91 18.00
CA ASP A 172 -3.50 27.62 18.36
C ASP A 172 -2.41 26.64 18.84
N ASP A 173 -2.78 25.64 19.65
CA ASP A 173 -1.86 24.61 20.12
C ASP A 173 -1.30 23.77 18.97
N VAL A 174 -2.13 23.49 17.95
CA VAL A 174 -1.72 22.74 16.75
C VAL A 174 -0.79 23.59 15.88
N ILE A 175 -1.10 24.87 15.68
CA ILE A 175 -0.26 25.78 14.91
C ILE A 175 1.12 25.91 15.58
N ALA A 176 1.17 26.12 16.90
CA ALA A 176 2.43 26.22 17.64
C ALA A 176 3.27 24.94 17.47
N ALA A 177 2.67 23.76 17.65
CA ALA A 177 3.37 22.49 17.49
C ALA A 177 3.93 22.28 16.07
N VAL A 178 3.16 22.62 15.03
CA VAL A 178 3.60 22.52 13.63
C VAL A 178 4.71 23.55 13.34
N SER A 179 4.60 24.77 13.85
CA SER A 179 5.65 25.79 13.70
C SER A 179 6.97 25.35 14.33
N ASP A 180 6.93 24.79 15.53
CA ASP A 180 8.12 24.27 16.21
C ASP A 180 8.76 23.11 15.44
N GLU A 181 7.94 22.21 14.91
CA GLU A 181 8.41 21.12 14.06
C GLU A 181 9.08 21.62 12.78
N LEU A 182 8.46 22.57 12.08
CA LEU A 182 9.03 23.17 10.87
C LEU A 182 10.33 23.91 11.17
N ASN A 183 10.39 24.67 12.26
CA ASN A 183 11.61 25.32 12.71
C ASN A 183 12.72 24.31 13.02
N THR A 184 12.36 23.15 13.59
CA THR A 184 13.32 22.06 13.85
C THR A 184 13.83 21.41 12.56
N ILE A 185 12.98 21.32 11.53
CA ILE A 185 13.37 20.80 10.21
C ILE A 185 14.29 21.80 9.49
N ILE A 186 13.92 23.09 9.49
CA ILE A 186 14.61 24.15 8.75
C ILE A 186 15.95 24.52 9.40
N ASN A 187 15.98 24.68 10.72
CA ASN A 187 17.18 25.12 11.45
C ASN A 187 18.11 23.96 11.82
N ARG A 188 17.88 22.77 11.26
CA ARG A 188 18.73 21.61 11.50
C ARG A 188 20.12 21.90 10.93
N GLU A 189 21.15 21.87 11.79
CA GLU A 189 22.53 22.16 11.38
C GLU A 189 23.01 21.21 10.27
N ASN A 190 23.90 21.74 9.41
CA ASN A 190 24.57 21.11 8.27
C ASN A 190 24.50 19.58 8.24
N ILE A 191 23.39 19.05 7.71
CA ILE A 191 23.34 17.68 7.25
C ILE A 191 24.20 17.68 5.99
N GLU A 192 25.44 17.22 6.11
CA GLU A 192 26.24 16.90 4.94
C GLU A 192 25.49 15.83 4.16
N VAL A 193 24.83 16.23 3.08
CA VAL A 193 24.37 15.29 2.06
C VAL A 193 25.60 14.87 1.27
N ASN A 194 26.51 14.18 1.97
CA ASN A 194 27.68 13.59 1.38
C ASN A 194 27.20 12.77 0.20
N ASN A 195 27.80 13.10 -0.93
CA ASN A 195 27.58 12.56 -2.26
C ASN A 195 26.73 13.38 -3.21
N LEU A 196 25.97 14.42 -2.86
CA LEU A 196 25.34 15.26 -3.90
C LEU A 196 26.34 16.19 -4.57
N ILE A 197 26.83 15.80 -5.74
CA ILE A 197 27.63 16.63 -6.63
C ILE A 197 26.68 17.33 -7.61
N GLU A 198 26.44 18.61 -7.35
CA GLU A 198 25.83 19.51 -8.32
C GLU A 198 26.90 20.00 -9.31
N ASN A 199 26.65 19.79 -10.61
CA ASN A 199 27.40 20.46 -11.67
C ASN A 199 26.46 21.32 -12.52
N SER A 200 27.00 22.03 -13.51
CA SER A 200 26.21 22.94 -14.36
C SER A 200 25.08 22.26 -15.14
N LYS A 201 25.12 20.92 -15.28
CA LYS A 201 24.17 20.14 -16.09
C LYS A 201 23.35 19.14 -15.30
N ALA A 202 23.75 18.75 -14.10
CA ALA A 202 23.10 17.66 -13.37
C ALA A 202 23.38 17.69 -11.86
N PHE A 203 22.51 17.03 -11.12
CA PHE A 203 22.74 16.58 -9.75
C PHE A 203 23.18 15.10 -9.78
N ASN A 204 24.30 14.77 -9.14
CA ASN A 204 24.89 13.42 -9.17
C ASN A 204 25.15 12.93 -7.75
N PHE A 205 25.18 11.61 -7.53
CA PHE A 205 25.72 11.02 -6.30
C PHE A 205 27.19 10.58 -6.49
N SER A 206 28.13 11.04 -5.66
CA SER A 206 29.55 10.65 -5.73
C SER A 206 29.79 9.17 -5.42
N ASN A 207 28.89 8.52 -4.68
CA ASN A 207 28.93 7.08 -4.39
C ASN A 207 28.24 6.22 -5.46
N TYR A 208 28.49 6.53 -6.74
CA TYR A 208 27.99 5.73 -7.87
C TYR A 208 28.42 4.25 -7.80
N LYS A 209 29.50 3.95 -7.08
CA LYS A 209 30.01 2.58 -6.88
C LYS A 209 29.26 1.77 -5.80
N ASP A 210 28.52 2.40 -4.90
CA ASP A 210 27.80 1.74 -3.79
C ASP A 210 26.29 1.56 -4.03
N GLY A 211 25.80 1.84 -5.25
CA GLY A 211 24.43 1.48 -5.66
C GLY A 211 23.54 2.61 -6.17
N CYS A 212 23.90 3.89 -6.00
CA CYS A 212 23.16 5.00 -6.60
C CYS A 212 23.55 5.18 -8.09
N LYS A 213 22.70 4.74 -9.01
CA LYS A 213 22.99 4.67 -10.46
C LYS A 213 22.43 5.83 -11.31
N PHE A 214 22.10 7.00 -10.77
CA PHE A 214 21.46 8.04 -11.59
C PHE A 214 22.10 9.43 -11.46
N ALA A 215 22.11 10.12 -12.60
CA ALA A 215 22.41 11.55 -12.74
C ALA A 215 21.12 12.24 -13.14
N LEU A 216 20.71 13.27 -12.40
CA LEU A 216 19.51 14.04 -12.67
C LEU A 216 19.88 15.30 -13.46
N TRP A 217 19.61 15.32 -14.76
CA TRP A 217 19.93 16.45 -15.62
C TRP A 217 19.03 17.65 -15.30
N LYS A 218 19.63 18.84 -15.24
CA LYS A 218 18.93 20.12 -15.12
C LYS A 218 18.29 20.44 -16.47
N GLU A 219 17.02 20.84 -16.45
CA GLU A 219 16.31 21.36 -17.63
C GLU A 219 16.87 22.73 -18.06
#